data_AF-A0AB73K8U8-F1
#
_entry.id   AF-A0AB73K8U8-F1
#
_cell.length_a   1.000
_cell.length_b   1.000
_cell.length_c   1.000
_cell.angle_alpha   90.00
_cell.angle_beta   90.00
_cell.angle_gamma   90.00
#
_symmetry.space_group_name_H-M   'P 1'
#
loop_
_entity.id
_entity.type
_entity.pdbx_description
1 polymer ?
#
loop_
_entity_poly.entity_id
_entity_poly.type
_entity_poly.pdbx_seq_one_letter_code
_entity_poly.pdbx_strand_id
1 'polypeptide(L)'
;MREDLKKMVSDLPTVPGVYYIYTHEERLIYIGKSNNIKKRLSQHFTCTDRKSVKIQNFASKVRYEPTGSELIALLMESEEIKHHKPIYNRAQRHSIFYYGLYPEITQEGYISLQLKKIDNRSQEINSYLSLKQGKEDLFRITETYKLCQKINGLYKSKAQCFQYTLHECLGACVNEEPVDDYNKRVHQYLEKNSFPQETVLLKLPGRTKDEKGLVLIENGIYKGFGFCPKRSRKDPLTFIMPKSDNKDARRILRSYLKKQ
;
A
#
# COMPACT_ATOMS: atom_id res chain seq x y z
N MET A 1 17.07 -14.48 25.21
CA MET A 1 16.31 -15.22 24.18
C MET A 1 16.37 -16.70 24.52
N ARG A 2 15.22 -17.37 24.63
CA ARG A 2 15.14 -18.83 24.88
C ARG A 2 15.87 -19.61 23.78
N GLU A 3 16.49 -20.74 24.12
CA GLU A 3 17.40 -21.46 23.23
C GLU A 3 16.69 -22.07 22.00
N ASP A 4 15.45 -22.50 22.17
CA ASP A 4 14.57 -22.96 21.10
C ASP A 4 14.29 -21.87 20.05
N LEU A 5 14.01 -20.63 20.49
CA LEU A 5 13.81 -19.49 19.59
C LEU A 5 15.09 -19.14 18.81
N LYS A 6 16.28 -19.32 19.41
CA LYS A 6 17.55 -19.13 18.70
C LYS A 6 17.71 -20.12 17.55
N LYS A 7 17.43 -21.40 17.81
CA LYS A 7 17.47 -22.46 16.79
C LYS A 7 16.47 -22.22 15.66
N MET A 8 15.26 -21.75 15.97
CA MET A 8 14.29 -21.40 14.91
C MET A 8 14.78 -20.30 13.98
N VAL A 9 15.69 -19.43 14.43
CA VAL A 9 16.23 -18.32 13.64
C VAL A 9 17.49 -18.71 12.87
N SER A 10 18.33 -19.60 13.42
CA SER A 10 19.61 -19.98 12.78
C SER A 10 19.39 -20.53 11.37
N ASP A 11 18.32 -21.31 11.20
CA ASP A 11 18.05 -22.12 10.01
C ASP A 11 17.27 -21.35 8.92
N LEU A 12 16.88 -20.10 9.21
CA LEU A 12 16.12 -19.28 8.28
C LEU A 12 17.00 -18.67 7.20
N PRO A 13 16.49 -18.54 5.96
CA PRO A 13 17.22 -17.90 4.88
C PRO A 13 17.24 -16.37 5.02
N THR A 14 18.27 -15.75 4.44
CA THR A 14 18.40 -14.29 4.32
C THR A 14 17.84 -13.81 2.98
N VAL A 15 16.55 -14.08 2.74
CA VAL A 15 15.85 -13.74 1.49
C VAL A 15 14.57 -12.94 1.76
N PRO A 16 14.01 -12.24 0.75
CA PRO A 16 12.67 -11.65 0.81
C PRO A 16 11.57 -12.71 0.84
N GLY A 17 10.55 -12.51 1.67
CA GLY A 17 9.38 -13.38 1.71
C GLY A 17 8.49 -13.18 2.92
N VAL A 18 7.54 -14.10 3.05
CA VAL A 18 6.53 -14.15 4.10
C VAL A 18 6.88 -15.26 5.09
N TYR A 19 6.67 -15.03 6.37
CA TYR A 19 6.87 -16.02 7.42
C TYR A 19 5.61 -16.13 8.29
N TYR A 20 5.44 -17.33 8.84
CA TYR A 20 4.27 -17.78 9.54
C TYR A 20 4.71 -18.37 10.89
N ILE A 21 4.18 -17.83 11.98
CA ILE A 21 4.53 -18.25 13.35
C ILE A 21 3.36 -19.04 13.93
N TYR A 22 3.67 -20.24 14.41
CA TYR A 22 2.71 -21.19 14.98
C TYR A 22 3.02 -21.49 16.44
N THR A 23 1.98 -21.88 17.19
CA THR A 23 2.11 -22.45 18.53
C THR A 23 2.46 -23.94 18.48
N HIS A 24 2.73 -24.53 19.65
CA HIS A 24 2.94 -25.98 19.80
C HIS A 24 1.72 -26.80 19.33
N GLU A 25 0.52 -26.22 19.38
CA GLU A 25 -0.74 -26.81 18.91
C GLU A 25 -0.98 -26.59 17.40
N GLU A 26 0.07 -26.25 16.63
CA GLU A 26 0.00 -25.90 15.19
C GLU A 26 -0.98 -24.77 14.86
N ARG A 27 -1.30 -23.88 15.81
CA ARG A 27 -2.16 -22.71 15.58
C ARG A 27 -1.35 -21.55 15.01
N LEU A 28 -1.75 -21.04 13.84
CA LEU A 28 -1.17 -19.84 13.24
C LEU A 28 -1.54 -18.58 14.03
N ILE A 29 -0.54 -17.92 14.62
CA ILE A 29 -0.74 -16.75 15.48
C ILE A 29 -0.28 -15.43 14.87
N TYR A 30 0.68 -15.50 13.94
CA TYR A 30 1.24 -14.32 13.30
C TYR A 30 1.77 -14.62 11.90
N ILE A 31 1.55 -13.69 10.98
CA ILE A 31 2.13 -13.66 9.64
C ILE A 31 2.86 -12.33 9.48
N GLY A 32 4.03 -12.35 8.86
CA GLY A 32 4.74 -11.12 8.53
C GLY A 32 5.61 -11.25 7.29
N LYS A 33 5.96 -10.13 6.67
CA LYS A 33 6.91 -10.06 5.57
C LYS A 33 8.26 -9.46 5.97
N SER A 34 9.27 -9.74 5.18
CA SER A 34 10.57 -9.04 5.25
C SER A 34 11.34 -9.14 3.94
N ASN A 35 12.26 -8.20 3.72
CA ASN A 35 13.32 -8.33 2.71
C ASN A 35 14.44 -9.28 3.17
N ASN A 36 14.50 -9.55 4.47
CA ASN A 36 15.38 -10.52 5.10
C ASN A 36 14.61 -11.20 6.25
N ILE A 37 14.07 -12.40 5.99
CA ILE A 37 13.24 -13.16 6.92
C ILE A 37 13.99 -13.42 8.24
N LYS A 38 15.22 -13.93 8.16
CA LYS A 38 16.07 -14.20 9.33
C LYS A 38 16.19 -12.98 10.24
N LYS A 39 16.61 -11.83 9.69
CA LYS A 39 16.78 -10.57 10.45
C LYS A 39 15.48 -10.13 11.13
N ARG A 40 14.35 -10.23 10.44
CA ARG A 40 13.05 -9.77 10.97
C ARG A 40 12.52 -10.67 12.07
N LEU A 41 12.70 -11.98 11.94
CA LEU A 41 12.36 -12.93 13.01
C LEU A 41 13.27 -12.76 14.22
N SER A 42 14.58 -12.52 14.03
CA SER A 42 15.47 -12.18 15.14
C SER A 42 14.93 -10.98 15.93
N GLN A 43 14.51 -9.92 15.24
CA GLN A 43 13.91 -8.73 15.89
C GLN A 43 12.67 -9.10 16.70
N HIS A 44 11.75 -9.89 16.16
CA HIS A 44 10.57 -10.34 16.91
C HIS A 44 10.93 -11.14 18.16
N PHE A 45 12.05 -11.87 18.16
CA PHE A 45 12.48 -12.69 19.30
C PHE A 45 13.43 -11.99 20.28
N THR A 46 13.88 -10.77 19.97
CA THR A 46 14.72 -9.96 20.86
C THR A 46 14.05 -8.69 21.37
N CYS A 47 13.05 -8.16 20.65
CA CYS A 47 12.33 -6.96 21.06
C CYS A 47 11.45 -7.19 22.31
N THR A 48 11.32 -6.15 23.13
CA THR A 48 10.59 -6.19 24.40
C THR A 48 9.21 -5.54 24.35
N ASP A 49 8.75 -5.12 23.16
CA ASP A 49 7.41 -4.56 23.01
C ASP A 49 6.33 -5.62 23.27
N ARG A 50 5.15 -5.17 23.69
CA ARG A 50 4.04 -6.04 24.11
C ARG A 50 3.64 -7.09 23.07
N LYS A 51 3.76 -6.79 21.77
CA LYS A 51 3.43 -7.74 20.70
C LYS A 51 4.54 -8.77 20.53
N SER A 52 5.79 -8.34 20.50
CA SER A 52 6.95 -9.24 20.38
C SER A 52 7.05 -10.22 21.57
N VAL A 53 6.82 -9.74 22.80
CA VAL A 53 6.79 -10.60 23.99
C VAL A 53 5.69 -11.69 23.88
N LYS A 54 4.50 -11.32 23.38
CA LYS A 54 3.43 -12.31 23.15
C LYS A 54 3.83 -13.33 22.08
N ILE A 55 4.39 -12.89 20.96
CA ILE A 55 4.87 -13.78 19.91
C ILE A 55 5.93 -14.74 20.48
N GLN A 56 6.91 -14.24 21.24
CA GLN A 56 7.97 -15.05 21.87
C GLN A 56 7.43 -16.12 22.82
N ASN A 57 6.39 -15.79 23.59
CA ASN A 57 5.83 -16.72 24.56
C ASN A 57 5.13 -17.91 23.90
N PHE A 58 4.47 -17.68 22.76
CA PHE A 58 3.67 -18.71 22.07
C PHE A 58 4.34 -19.32 20.85
N ALA A 59 5.43 -18.75 20.34
CA ALA A 59 6.12 -19.27 19.16
C ALA A 59 6.77 -20.62 19.45
N SER A 60 6.39 -21.63 18.67
CA SER A 60 6.96 -22.97 18.68
C SER A 60 7.52 -23.39 17.32
N LYS A 61 7.00 -22.81 16.23
CA LYS A 61 7.36 -23.22 14.88
C LYS A 61 7.24 -22.04 13.93
N VAL A 62 8.20 -21.95 13.02
CA VAL A 62 8.22 -20.93 11.96
C VAL A 62 8.23 -21.63 10.63
N ARG A 63 7.30 -21.26 9.75
CA ARG A 63 7.33 -21.60 8.32
C ARG A 63 7.59 -20.33 7.53
N TYR A 64 8.09 -20.47 6.32
CA TYR A 64 8.34 -19.31 5.46
C TYR A 64 8.16 -19.65 3.98
N GLU A 65 7.88 -18.62 3.21
CA GLU A 65 7.76 -18.69 1.75
C GLU A 65 8.59 -17.57 1.11
N PRO A 66 9.70 -17.92 0.42
CA PRO A 66 10.48 -16.96 -0.32
C PRO A 66 9.68 -16.37 -1.48
N THR A 67 9.84 -15.07 -1.72
CA THR A 67 9.16 -14.36 -2.82
C THR A 67 10.11 -13.66 -3.77
N GLY A 68 11.38 -13.50 -3.40
CA GLY A 68 12.39 -12.82 -4.23
C GLY A 68 12.23 -11.30 -4.34
N SER A 69 11.03 -10.78 -4.16
CA SER A 69 10.70 -9.36 -4.30
C SER A 69 9.88 -8.85 -3.13
N GLU A 70 10.22 -7.66 -2.63
CA GLU A 70 9.46 -6.99 -1.59
C GLU A 70 7.99 -6.77 -1.99
N LEU A 71 7.73 -6.43 -3.26
CA LEU A 71 6.38 -6.19 -3.74
C LEU A 71 5.52 -7.45 -3.64
N ILE A 72 6.05 -8.60 -4.06
CA ILE A 72 5.34 -9.88 -3.98
C ILE A 72 5.15 -10.27 -2.50
N ALA A 73 6.16 -10.08 -1.65
CA ALA A 73 6.04 -10.32 -0.21
C ALA A 73 4.92 -9.48 0.43
N LEU A 74 4.77 -8.20 0.05
CA LEU A 74 3.70 -7.33 0.52
C LEU A 74 2.31 -7.80 0.06
N LEU A 75 2.18 -8.18 -1.21
CA LEU A 75 0.91 -8.67 -1.77
C LEU A 75 0.50 -9.99 -1.11
N MET A 76 1.43 -10.94 -0.99
CA MET A 76 1.21 -12.24 -0.36
C MET A 76 0.87 -12.08 1.13
N GLU A 77 1.63 -11.30 1.91
CA GLU A 77 1.33 -11.05 3.33
C GLU A 77 -0.08 -10.49 3.52
N SER A 78 -0.47 -9.50 2.72
CA SER A 78 -1.80 -8.87 2.82
C SER A 78 -2.92 -9.87 2.59
N GLU A 79 -2.76 -10.77 1.62
CA GLU A 79 -3.73 -11.83 1.32
C GLU A 79 -3.79 -12.88 2.43
N GLU A 80 -2.64 -13.41 2.83
CA GLU A 80 -2.50 -14.46 3.84
C GLU A 80 -3.09 -14.02 5.20
N ILE A 81 -2.89 -12.77 5.59
CA ILE A 81 -3.48 -12.22 6.81
C ILE A 81 -4.99 -12.13 6.72
N LYS A 82 -5.56 -11.78 5.57
CA LYS A 82 -7.01 -11.70 5.38
C LYS A 82 -7.65 -13.08 5.32
N HIS A 83 -6.94 -14.06 4.75
CA HIS A 83 -7.37 -15.44 4.68
C HIS A 83 -7.35 -16.10 6.06
N HIS A 84 -6.23 -16.04 6.77
CA HIS A 84 -6.04 -16.76 8.05
C HIS A 84 -6.45 -15.97 9.29
N LYS A 85 -6.55 -14.64 9.20
CA LYS A 85 -6.90 -13.72 10.30
C LYS A 85 -6.16 -14.00 11.63
N PRO A 86 -4.81 -14.16 11.63
CA PRO A 86 -4.07 -14.54 12.83
C PRO A 86 -4.27 -13.54 13.98
N ILE A 87 -4.28 -14.04 15.21
CA ILE A 87 -4.65 -13.26 16.40
C ILE A 87 -3.78 -12.01 16.62
N TYR A 88 -2.50 -12.04 16.21
CA TYR A 88 -1.57 -10.93 16.39
C TYR A 88 -1.43 -10.00 15.17
N ASN A 89 -2.17 -10.26 14.08
CA ASN A 89 -2.24 -9.39 12.89
C ASN A 89 -3.44 -8.43 12.93
N ARG A 90 -3.96 -8.08 14.12
CA ARG A 90 -5.26 -7.39 14.32
C ARG A 90 -5.56 -6.25 13.33
N ALA A 91 -4.58 -5.37 13.08
CA ALA A 91 -4.77 -4.19 12.23
C ALA A 91 -4.96 -4.49 10.74
N GLN A 92 -4.44 -5.62 10.24
CA GLN A 92 -4.43 -5.95 8.82
C GLN A 92 -5.45 -7.03 8.43
N ARG A 93 -6.18 -7.58 9.41
CA ARG A 93 -7.21 -8.63 9.18
C ARG A 93 -8.40 -8.16 8.35
N HIS A 94 -8.62 -6.85 8.29
CA HIS A 94 -9.74 -6.25 7.58
C HIS A 94 -9.26 -5.05 6.74
N SER A 95 -9.76 -4.95 5.52
CA SER A 95 -9.54 -3.81 4.62
C SER A 95 -10.51 -2.68 4.94
N ILE A 96 -10.40 -2.06 6.11
CA ILE A 96 -11.34 -1.02 6.54
C ILE A 96 -10.79 0.35 6.17
N PHE A 97 -11.26 0.89 5.05
CA PHE A 97 -11.06 2.28 4.69
C PHE A 97 -12.38 3.01 4.88
N TYR A 98 -12.37 4.07 5.68
CA TYR A 98 -13.58 4.84 5.99
C TYR A 98 -13.74 6.06 5.10
N TYR A 99 -12.63 6.60 4.59
CA TYR A 99 -12.60 7.86 3.83
C TYR A 99 -11.88 7.69 2.50
N GLY A 100 -12.41 8.33 1.45
CA GLY A 100 -11.82 8.39 0.12
C GLY A 100 -11.57 9.83 -0.31
N LEU A 101 -10.57 10.04 -1.16
CA LEU A 101 -10.32 11.30 -1.85
C LEU A 101 -10.98 11.27 -3.24
N TYR A 102 -11.77 12.28 -3.55
CA TYR A 102 -12.51 12.39 -4.82
C TYR A 102 -12.29 13.74 -5.46
N PRO A 103 -12.24 13.82 -6.81
CA PRO A 103 -12.29 15.08 -7.52
C PRO A 103 -13.74 15.54 -7.68
N GLU A 104 -14.02 16.80 -7.39
CA GLU A 104 -15.33 17.43 -7.54
C GLU A 104 -15.19 18.80 -8.19
N ILE A 105 -16.09 19.12 -9.13
CA ILE A 105 -16.09 20.42 -9.80
C ILE A 105 -16.88 21.40 -8.92
N THR A 106 -16.26 22.53 -8.56
CA THR A 106 -16.95 23.63 -7.85
C THR A 106 -17.88 24.39 -8.80
N GLN A 107 -18.74 25.26 -8.27
CA GLN A 107 -19.64 26.09 -9.11
C GLN A 107 -18.87 26.97 -10.09
N GLU A 108 -17.67 27.40 -9.70
CA GLU A 108 -16.77 28.24 -10.47
C GLU A 108 -15.89 27.44 -11.46
N GLY A 109 -16.00 26.11 -11.49
CA GLY A 109 -15.30 25.24 -12.45
C GLY A 109 -13.95 24.68 -11.97
N TYR A 110 -13.51 24.99 -10.75
CA TYR A 110 -12.28 24.40 -10.20
C TYR A 110 -12.48 22.94 -9.82
N ILE A 111 -11.47 22.09 -10.06
CA ILE A 111 -11.47 20.70 -9.59
C ILE A 111 -10.94 20.66 -8.15
N SER A 112 -11.86 20.53 -7.21
CA SER A 112 -11.57 20.38 -5.79
C SER A 112 -11.31 18.93 -5.41
N LEU A 113 -10.28 18.69 -4.59
CA LEU A 113 -10.00 17.38 -4.00
C LEU A 113 -10.66 17.26 -2.62
N GLN A 114 -11.70 16.43 -2.52
CA GLN A 114 -12.55 16.33 -1.33
C GLN A 114 -12.41 14.99 -0.60
N LEU A 115 -12.36 15.04 0.73
CA LEU A 115 -12.37 13.86 1.59
C LEU A 115 -13.81 13.53 1.99
N LYS A 116 -14.31 12.39 1.52
CA LYS A 116 -15.66 11.90 1.83
C LYS A 116 -15.62 10.53 2.46
N LYS A 117 -16.68 10.16 3.17
CA LYS A 117 -16.85 8.75 3.56
C LYS A 117 -16.93 7.90 2.30
N ILE A 118 -16.30 6.73 2.31
CA ILE A 118 -16.39 5.82 1.17
C ILE A 118 -17.82 5.31 1.07
N ASP A 119 -18.43 5.53 -0.11
CA ASP A 119 -19.57 4.77 -0.59
C ASP A 119 -19.09 3.84 -1.70
N ASN A 120 -19.75 2.69 -1.89
CA ASN A 120 -19.33 1.72 -2.91
C ASN A 120 -19.65 2.17 -4.36
N ARG A 121 -19.97 3.45 -4.58
CA ARG A 121 -20.51 3.96 -5.86
C ARG A 121 -19.48 4.72 -6.68
N SER A 122 -18.44 5.24 -6.05
CA SER A 122 -17.43 6.08 -6.70
C SER A 122 -16.04 5.48 -6.56
N GLN A 123 -15.21 5.58 -7.62
CA GLN A 123 -13.82 5.19 -7.54
C GLN A 123 -13.02 6.32 -6.89
N GLU A 124 -12.53 6.08 -5.68
CA GLU A 124 -11.67 7.03 -5.00
C GLU A 124 -10.27 7.09 -5.62
N ILE A 125 -9.68 8.29 -5.62
CA ILE A 125 -8.28 8.51 -5.99
C ILE A 125 -7.40 7.77 -4.99
N ASN A 126 -7.65 7.96 -3.69
CA ASN A 126 -6.95 7.31 -2.58
C ASN A 126 -7.93 7.02 -1.43
N SER A 127 -7.60 6.03 -0.59
CA SER A 127 -8.43 5.59 0.55
C SER A 127 -7.64 5.65 1.86
N TYR A 128 -8.29 6.05 2.95
CA TYR A 128 -7.68 6.29 4.25
C TYR A 128 -8.42 5.59 5.40
N LEU A 129 -7.65 5.23 6.43
CA LEU A 129 -8.17 4.59 7.65
C LEU A 129 -8.84 5.60 8.60
N SER A 130 -8.56 6.89 8.43
CA SER A 130 -9.16 7.96 9.24
C SER A 130 -9.19 9.27 8.47
N LEU A 131 -10.10 10.17 8.87
CA LEU A 131 -10.15 11.51 8.30
C LEU A 131 -8.85 12.29 8.54
N LYS A 132 -8.20 12.09 9.71
CA LYS A 132 -6.92 12.73 10.04
C LYS A 132 -5.84 12.36 9.02
N GLN A 133 -5.67 11.07 8.75
CA GLN A 133 -4.72 10.57 7.76
C GLN A 133 -5.00 11.14 6.35
N GLY A 134 -6.29 11.21 5.97
CA GLY A 134 -6.69 11.81 4.70
C GLY A 134 -6.33 13.30 4.62
N LYS A 135 -6.58 14.06 5.69
CA LYS A 135 -6.25 15.49 5.75
C LYS A 135 -4.76 15.76 5.65
N GLU A 136 -3.94 14.97 6.35
CA GLU A 136 -2.47 15.06 6.27
C GLU A 136 -1.96 14.81 4.85
N ASP A 137 -2.51 13.81 4.15
CA ASP A 137 -2.15 13.54 2.76
C ASP A 137 -2.64 14.65 1.81
N LEU A 138 -3.90 15.08 1.94
CA LEU A 138 -4.47 16.16 1.14
C LEU A 138 -3.71 17.49 1.33
N PHE A 139 -3.25 17.77 2.55
CA PHE A 139 -2.40 18.92 2.84
C PHE A 139 -1.09 18.84 2.05
N ARG A 140 -0.37 17.72 2.14
CA ARG A 140 0.86 17.48 1.37
C ARG A 140 0.64 17.57 -0.13
N ILE A 141 -0.47 17.01 -0.65
CA ILE A 141 -0.83 17.11 -2.07
C ILE A 141 -1.03 18.59 -2.44
N THR A 142 -1.78 19.33 -1.63
CA THR A 142 -2.08 20.74 -1.85
C THR A 142 -0.80 21.57 -1.90
N GLU A 143 0.15 21.34 -1.00
CA GLU A 143 1.47 21.99 -1.03
C GLU A 143 2.30 21.58 -2.26
N THR A 144 2.41 20.28 -2.53
CA THR A 144 3.26 19.74 -3.60
C THR A 144 2.86 20.29 -4.98
N TYR A 145 1.56 20.43 -5.23
CA TYR A 145 1.01 20.91 -6.50
C TYR A 145 0.59 22.38 -6.45
N LYS A 146 0.95 23.12 -5.39
CA LYS A 146 0.57 24.53 -5.17
C LYS A 146 -0.92 24.79 -5.42
N LEU A 147 -1.76 23.89 -4.89
CA LEU A 147 -3.21 24.01 -4.95
C LEU A 147 -3.70 24.89 -3.80
N CYS A 148 -4.96 25.30 -3.87
CA CYS A 148 -5.56 26.16 -2.86
C CYS A 148 -6.22 25.32 -1.75
N GLN A 149 -5.75 25.48 -0.50
CA GLN A 149 -6.36 24.85 0.67
C GLN A 149 -7.86 25.14 0.85
N LYS A 150 -8.32 26.35 0.48
CA LYS A 150 -9.75 26.72 0.61
C LYS A 150 -10.60 25.98 -0.42
N ILE A 151 -10.14 25.89 -1.68
CA ILE A 151 -10.81 25.09 -2.72
C ILE A 151 -10.86 23.62 -2.30
N ASN A 152 -9.76 23.05 -1.77
CA ASN A 152 -9.69 21.66 -1.29
C ASN A 152 -10.34 21.43 0.09
N GLY A 153 -11.03 22.43 0.66
CA GLY A 153 -11.76 22.27 1.93
C GLY A 153 -10.88 22.03 3.17
N LEU A 154 -9.57 22.25 3.08
CA LEU A 154 -8.61 22.13 4.20
C LEU A 154 -8.68 23.32 5.16
N TYR A 155 -9.06 24.50 4.64
CA TYR A 155 -9.12 25.74 5.41
C TYR A 155 -10.42 26.48 5.15
N LYS A 156 -11.14 26.84 6.22
CA LYS A 156 -12.37 27.63 6.13
C LYS A 156 -12.04 29.10 6.39
N SER A 157 -12.26 29.96 5.40
CA SER A 157 -12.13 31.41 5.52
C SER A 157 -13.15 32.09 4.64
N LYS A 158 -13.70 33.22 5.11
CA LYS A 158 -14.58 34.07 4.30
C LYS A 158 -13.77 34.85 3.24
N ALA A 159 -12.55 35.25 3.57
CA ALA A 159 -11.63 35.95 2.68
C ALA A 159 -10.70 34.95 1.95
N GLN A 160 -9.45 35.34 1.70
CA GLN A 160 -8.42 34.48 1.11
C GLN A 160 -7.97 33.34 2.05
N CYS A 161 -7.33 32.31 1.48
CA CYS A 161 -6.69 31.27 2.27
C CYS A 161 -5.33 31.76 2.82
N PHE A 162 -4.87 31.15 3.92
CA PHE A 162 -3.61 31.53 4.56
C PHE A 162 -2.40 31.36 3.62
N GLN A 163 -2.37 30.31 2.82
CA GLN A 163 -1.29 30.08 1.84
C GLN A 163 -1.20 31.13 0.74
N TYR A 164 -2.33 31.74 0.36
CA TYR A 164 -2.27 32.85 -0.60
C TYR A 164 -1.57 34.06 0.03
N THR A 165 -1.85 34.37 1.30
CA THR A 165 -1.12 35.40 2.05
C THR A 165 0.39 35.13 2.15
N LEU A 166 0.79 33.84 2.15
CA LEU A 166 2.18 33.42 2.14
C LEU A 166 2.78 33.24 0.72
N HIS A 167 2.02 33.53 -0.34
CA HIS A 167 2.38 33.26 -1.74
C HIS A 167 2.72 31.79 -2.06
N GLU A 168 2.17 30.86 -1.28
CA GLU A 168 2.33 29.41 -1.45
C GLU A 168 1.23 28.78 -2.34
N CYS A 169 0.20 29.55 -2.70
CA CYS A 169 -0.76 29.19 -3.74
C CYS A 169 -1.06 30.40 -4.64
N LEU A 170 -1.64 30.15 -5.83
CA LEU A 170 -1.78 31.17 -6.87
C LEU A 170 -3.11 31.95 -6.81
N GLY A 171 -3.92 31.78 -5.77
CA GLY A 171 -5.09 32.63 -5.55
C GLY A 171 -6.41 32.16 -6.16
N ALA A 172 -6.56 30.87 -6.48
CA ALA A 172 -7.83 30.31 -6.99
C ALA A 172 -9.06 30.67 -6.14
N CYS A 173 -8.95 30.73 -4.81
CA CYS A 173 -10.09 31.07 -3.95
C CYS A 173 -10.52 32.54 -3.96
N VAL A 174 -9.73 33.41 -4.61
CA VAL A 174 -10.03 34.83 -4.81
C VAL A 174 -10.13 35.17 -6.30
N ASN A 175 -10.20 34.15 -7.18
CA ASN A 175 -10.31 34.28 -8.64
C ASN A 175 -9.14 35.01 -9.32
N GLU A 176 -7.97 35.06 -8.69
CA GLU A 176 -6.75 35.59 -9.33
C GLU A 176 -6.08 34.58 -10.26
N GLU A 177 -6.28 33.29 -9.96
CA GLU A 177 -5.79 32.21 -10.81
C GLU A 177 -6.89 31.76 -11.79
N PRO A 178 -6.61 31.67 -13.10
CA PRO A 178 -7.53 31.08 -14.06
C PRO A 178 -7.85 29.62 -13.74
N VAL A 179 -9.12 29.23 -13.91
CA VAL A 179 -9.62 27.87 -13.66
C VAL A 179 -8.81 26.81 -14.40
N ASP A 180 -8.49 27.04 -15.67
CA ASP A 180 -7.73 26.09 -16.48
C ASP A 180 -6.31 25.85 -15.93
N ASP A 181 -5.65 26.90 -15.45
CA ASP A 181 -4.28 26.79 -14.91
C ASP A 181 -4.24 26.07 -13.57
N TYR A 182 -5.25 26.31 -12.73
CA TYR A 182 -5.44 25.52 -11.51
C TYR A 182 -5.71 24.05 -11.84
N ASN A 183 -6.67 23.79 -12.74
CA ASN A 183 -7.11 22.45 -13.09
C ASN A 183 -6.00 21.62 -13.74
N LYS A 184 -5.11 22.24 -14.55
CA LYS A 184 -3.91 21.56 -15.08
C LYS A 184 -3.07 20.92 -13.97
N ARG A 185 -2.85 21.59 -12.83
CA ARG A 185 -2.08 21.03 -11.71
C ARG A 185 -2.83 19.94 -10.97
N VAL A 186 -4.15 20.04 -10.88
CA VAL A 186 -4.98 18.95 -10.35
C VAL A 186 -4.90 17.72 -11.26
N HIS A 187 -4.98 17.89 -12.58
CA HIS A 187 -4.82 16.80 -13.54
C HIS A 187 -3.43 16.14 -13.47
N GLN A 188 -2.36 16.93 -13.33
CA GLN A 188 -1.01 16.38 -13.09
C GLN A 188 -0.97 15.46 -11.86
N TYR A 189 -1.65 15.85 -10.77
CA TYR A 189 -1.79 14.99 -9.59
C TYR A 189 -2.61 13.73 -9.92
N LEU A 190 -3.76 13.87 -10.58
CA LEU A 190 -4.65 12.74 -10.90
C LEU A 190 -3.97 11.72 -11.80
N GLU A 191 -3.29 12.15 -12.85
CA GLU A 191 -2.56 11.28 -13.78
C GLU A 191 -1.48 10.49 -13.05
N LYS A 192 -0.65 11.17 -12.26
CA LYS A 192 0.44 10.54 -11.49
C LYS A 192 -0.05 9.60 -10.38
N ASN A 193 -1.30 9.75 -9.92
CA ASN A 193 -1.88 8.95 -8.84
C ASN A 193 -2.93 7.95 -9.32
N SER A 194 -3.23 7.94 -10.61
CA SER A 194 -4.15 6.99 -11.21
C SER A 194 -3.62 5.56 -11.09
N PHE A 195 -4.54 4.60 -10.95
CA PHE A 195 -4.16 3.20 -11.10
C PHE A 195 -4.02 2.90 -12.60
N PRO A 196 -2.99 2.15 -13.04
CA PRO A 196 -2.80 1.87 -14.46
C PRO A 196 -4.07 1.30 -15.08
N GLN A 197 -4.61 1.98 -16.09
CA GLN A 197 -5.76 1.50 -16.86
C GLN A 197 -5.32 0.55 -17.98
N GLU A 198 -4.07 0.63 -18.40
CA GLU A 198 -3.48 -0.27 -19.38
C GLU A 198 -3.02 -1.60 -18.74
N THR A 199 -2.72 -2.58 -19.59
CA THR A 199 -2.13 -3.83 -19.15
C THR A 199 -0.66 -3.64 -18.80
N VAL A 200 -0.30 -3.90 -17.54
CA VAL A 200 1.05 -3.78 -17.01
C VAL A 200 1.49 -5.12 -16.43
N LEU A 201 2.55 -5.69 -17.02
CA LEU A 201 3.24 -6.87 -16.50
C LEU A 201 4.57 -6.46 -15.86
N LEU A 202 4.60 -6.38 -14.54
CA LEU A 202 5.83 -6.09 -13.79
C LEU A 202 6.70 -7.35 -13.72
N LYS A 203 7.97 -7.20 -14.11
CA LYS A 203 9.00 -8.25 -13.97
C LYS A 203 9.90 -7.90 -12.80
N LEU A 204 9.95 -8.78 -11.81
CA LEU A 204 10.60 -8.59 -10.52
C LEU A 204 11.67 -9.68 -10.30
N PRO A 205 12.59 -9.49 -9.34
CA PRO A 205 13.46 -10.58 -8.90
C PRO A 205 12.64 -11.80 -8.44
N GLY A 206 13.06 -12.98 -8.88
CA GLY A 206 12.48 -14.26 -8.50
C GLY A 206 13.00 -14.78 -7.15
N ARG A 207 12.41 -15.84 -6.62
CA ARG A 207 12.85 -16.50 -5.37
C ARG A 207 14.22 -17.15 -5.57
N THR A 208 14.52 -17.61 -6.78
CA THR A 208 15.83 -18.12 -7.21
C THR A 208 16.45 -17.27 -8.32
N LYS A 209 17.74 -17.50 -8.61
CA LYS A 209 18.46 -16.82 -9.69
C LYS A 209 17.94 -17.18 -11.09
N ASP A 210 17.27 -18.32 -11.24
CA ASP A 210 16.80 -18.84 -12.53
C ASP A 210 15.33 -18.55 -12.81
N GLU A 211 14.67 -17.76 -11.96
CA GLU A 211 13.29 -17.34 -12.17
C GLU A 211 13.12 -15.82 -12.05
N LYS A 212 11.96 -15.33 -12.50
CA LYS A 212 11.50 -13.93 -12.35
C LYS A 212 10.16 -13.95 -11.63
N GLY A 213 9.98 -13.03 -10.69
CA GLY A 213 8.66 -12.71 -10.16
C GLY A 213 7.86 -11.92 -11.19
N LEU A 214 6.56 -12.17 -11.25
CA LEU A 214 5.62 -11.47 -12.13
C LEU A 214 4.49 -10.89 -11.30
N VAL A 215 4.01 -9.70 -11.66
CA VAL A 215 2.79 -9.10 -11.12
C VAL A 215 2.00 -8.50 -12.28
N LEU A 216 0.73 -8.88 -12.41
CA LEU A 216 -0.13 -8.48 -13.53
C LEU A 216 -1.22 -7.52 -13.06
N ILE A 217 -1.30 -6.37 -13.73
CA ILE A 217 -2.44 -5.47 -13.74
C ILE A 217 -2.97 -5.48 -15.17
N GLU A 218 -4.26 -5.71 -15.35
CA GLU A 218 -4.90 -5.73 -16.67
C GLU A 218 -6.19 -4.94 -16.57
N ASN A 219 -6.33 -3.92 -17.42
CA ASN A 219 -7.52 -3.06 -17.52
C ASN A 219 -7.94 -2.46 -16.15
N GLY A 220 -6.98 -1.92 -15.39
CA GLY A 220 -7.28 -1.34 -14.07
C GLY A 220 -7.53 -2.35 -12.95
N ILE A 221 -7.37 -3.65 -13.22
CA ILE A 221 -7.64 -4.73 -12.25
C ILE A 221 -6.35 -5.48 -11.94
N TYR A 222 -6.03 -5.59 -10.66
CA TYR A 222 -4.95 -6.48 -10.22
C TYR A 222 -5.38 -7.95 -10.43
N LYS A 223 -4.62 -8.70 -11.24
CA LYS A 223 -4.95 -10.08 -11.59
C LYS A 223 -4.21 -11.12 -10.74
N GLY A 224 -3.03 -10.78 -10.23
CA GLY A 224 -2.23 -11.70 -9.43
C GLY A 224 -0.73 -11.51 -9.55
N PHE A 225 -0.01 -12.40 -8.89
CA PHE A 225 1.44 -12.52 -8.99
C PHE A 225 1.84 -13.96 -9.30
N GLY A 226 3.07 -14.16 -9.76
CA GLY A 226 3.55 -15.48 -10.16
C GLY A 226 5.07 -15.56 -10.27
N PHE A 227 5.57 -16.73 -10.60
CA PHE A 227 7.00 -16.99 -10.79
C PHE A 227 7.23 -17.73 -12.10
N CYS A 228 8.01 -17.12 -12.99
CA CYS A 228 8.30 -17.66 -14.32
C CYS A 228 9.79 -18.00 -14.44
N PRO A 229 10.16 -19.23 -14.85
CA PRO A 229 11.55 -19.57 -15.16
C PRO A 229 12.12 -18.66 -16.24
N LYS A 230 13.34 -18.13 -16.04
CA LYS A 230 13.99 -17.18 -16.97
C LYS A 230 14.15 -17.72 -18.39
N ARG A 231 14.29 -19.04 -18.52
CA ARG A 231 14.49 -19.75 -19.80
C ARG A 231 13.21 -20.36 -20.36
N SER A 232 12.05 -20.10 -19.74
CA SER A 232 10.77 -20.61 -20.22
C SER A 232 10.44 -20.03 -21.60
N ARG A 233 9.96 -20.88 -22.51
CA ARG A 233 9.39 -20.47 -23.81
C ARG A 233 7.87 -20.27 -23.75
N LYS A 234 7.24 -20.61 -22.63
CA LYS A 234 5.80 -20.39 -22.42
C LYS A 234 5.51 -18.91 -22.19
N ASP A 235 4.30 -18.48 -22.54
CA ASP A 235 3.81 -17.14 -22.22
C ASP A 235 3.93 -16.87 -20.70
N PRO A 236 4.62 -15.80 -20.27
CA PRO A 236 4.72 -15.40 -18.86
C PRO A 236 3.37 -15.30 -18.13
N LEU A 237 2.29 -14.94 -18.83
CA LEU A 237 0.95 -14.80 -18.22
C LEU A 237 0.43 -16.14 -17.67
N THR A 238 0.86 -17.27 -18.25
CA THR A 238 0.47 -18.61 -17.78
C THR A 238 1.01 -18.96 -16.38
N PHE A 239 2.00 -18.20 -15.88
CA PHE A 239 2.58 -18.37 -14.55
C PHE A 239 1.93 -17.47 -13.49
N ILE A 240 0.97 -16.62 -13.87
CA ILE A 240 0.24 -15.77 -12.91
C ILE A 240 -0.70 -16.66 -12.10
N MET A 241 -0.54 -16.63 -10.78
CA MET A 241 -1.52 -17.19 -9.86
C MET A 241 -2.60 -16.13 -9.64
N PRO A 242 -3.87 -16.41 -9.95
CA PRO A 242 -4.95 -15.43 -9.76
C PRO A 242 -5.09 -15.00 -8.30
N LYS A 243 -5.31 -13.71 -8.07
CA LYS A 243 -5.48 -13.12 -6.73
C LYS A 243 -6.63 -12.11 -6.73
N SER A 244 -7.24 -11.91 -5.57
CA SER A 244 -8.36 -10.98 -5.42
C SER A 244 -7.90 -9.53 -5.50
N ASP A 245 -8.44 -8.78 -6.46
CA ASP A 245 -8.29 -7.33 -6.52
C ASP A 245 -9.00 -6.68 -5.33
N ASN A 246 -8.27 -5.88 -4.56
CA ASN A 246 -8.80 -5.20 -3.38
C ASN A 246 -8.01 -3.92 -3.08
N LYS A 247 -8.58 -3.07 -2.22
CA LYS A 247 -8.02 -1.74 -1.90
C LYS A 247 -6.58 -1.79 -1.37
N ASP A 248 -6.21 -2.81 -0.58
CA ASP A 248 -4.83 -2.93 -0.11
C ASP A 248 -3.87 -3.34 -1.23
N ALA A 249 -4.26 -4.31 -2.07
CA ALA A 249 -3.44 -4.73 -3.21
C ALA A 249 -3.20 -3.54 -4.15
N ARG A 250 -4.26 -2.80 -4.50
CA ARG A 250 -4.14 -1.57 -5.30
C ARG A 250 -3.25 -0.52 -4.63
N ARG A 251 -3.40 -0.30 -3.31
CA ARG A 251 -2.55 0.64 -2.56
C ARG A 251 -1.07 0.23 -2.57
N ILE A 252 -0.78 -1.06 -2.37
CA ILE A 252 0.58 -1.62 -2.43
C ILE A 252 1.18 -1.37 -3.82
N LEU A 253 0.43 -1.72 -4.88
CA LEU A 253 0.85 -1.55 -6.26
C LEU A 253 1.08 -0.08 -6.63
N ARG A 254 0.15 0.82 -6.29
CA ARG A 254 0.34 2.27 -6.49
C ARG A 254 1.60 2.79 -5.80
N SER A 255 1.82 2.39 -4.53
CA SER A 255 3.01 2.83 -3.80
C SER A 255 4.31 2.31 -4.42
N TYR A 256 4.27 1.17 -5.10
CA TYR A 256 5.44 0.63 -5.79
C TYR A 256 5.68 1.35 -7.12
N LEU A 257 4.63 1.52 -7.93
CA LEU A 257 4.70 2.20 -9.23
C LEU A 257 5.18 3.65 -9.13
N LYS A 258 4.83 4.37 -8.05
CA LYS A 258 5.31 5.74 -7.80
C LYS A 258 6.81 5.87 -7.51
N LYS A 259 7.48 4.76 -7.18
CA LYS A 259 8.91 4.73 -6.83
C LYS A 259 9.83 4.33 -7.98
N GLN A 260 9.26 3.90 -9.10
CA GLN A 260 10.02 3.67 -10.34
C GLN A 260 10.19 4.99 -11.09
#